data_AF-A0A7C8ZJT1-F1
#
_entry.id   AF-A0A7C8ZJT1-F1
#
_cell.length_a   1.000
_cell.length_b   1.000
_cell.length_c   1.000
_cell.angle_alpha   90.00
_cell.angle_beta   90.00
_cell.angle_gamma   90.00
#
_symmetry.space_group_name_H-M   'P 1'
#
loop_
_entity.id
_entity.type
_entity.pdbx_description
1 polymer ?
#
loop_
_entity_poly.entity_id
_entity_poly.type
_entity_poly.pdbx_seq_one_letter_code
_entity_poly.pdbx_strand_id
1 'polypeptide(L)'
;KLTFPVSLKQPGPRDGTIQCFIKRDKSNLTYHLFLCLSPALLVENGKFLLSAKRTRRTTCTEYVISMDADNISRSSSTYIGKLRSNFLGTKFIIYDTQPPYNSTQSSPPGRTSKRFYSKK
;
A
#
# COMPACT_ATOMS: atom_id res chain seq x y z
N LYS A 1 -22.45 -6.30 5.04
CA LYS A 1 -21.52 -7.02 5.96
C LYS A 1 -20.16 -7.13 5.26
N LEU A 2 -19.07 -6.60 5.82
CA LEU A 2 -17.73 -6.71 5.20
C LEU A 2 -17.20 -8.15 5.33
N THR A 3 -17.13 -8.86 4.21
CA THR A 3 -16.53 -10.20 4.13
C THR A 3 -15.11 -10.06 3.56
N PHE A 4 -14.12 -10.42 4.38
CA PHE A 4 -12.71 -10.30 4.03
C PHE A 4 -12.23 -11.59 3.35
N PRO A 5 -11.34 -11.52 2.34
CA PRO A 5 -10.60 -10.33 1.87
C PRO A 5 -11.30 -9.53 0.75
N VAL A 6 -12.36 -10.07 0.14
CA VAL A 6 -13.02 -9.51 -1.06
C VAL A 6 -13.43 -8.05 -0.90
N SER A 7 -13.88 -7.66 0.29
CA SER A 7 -14.35 -6.29 0.55
C SER A 7 -13.28 -5.20 0.45
N LEU A 8 -11.98 -5.53 0.51
CA LEU A 8 -10.91 -4.52 0.57
C LEU A 8 -10.71 -3.73 -0.73
N LYS A 9 -11.12 -4.31 -1.88
CA LYS A 9 -11.08 -3.64 -3.19
C LYS A 9 -12.47 -3.18 -3.68
N GLN A 10 -13.52 -3.48 -2.92
CA GLN A 10 -14.87 -3.09 -3.29
C GLN A 10 -15.17 -1.66 -2.86
N PRO A 11 -16.00 -0.93 -3.63
CA PRO A 11 -16.53 0.35 -3.18
C PRO A 11 -17.22 0.22 -1.82
N GLY A 12 -17.10 1.26 -1.00
CA GLY A 12 -17.85 1.33 0.26
C GLY A 12 -19.37 1.31 0.02
N PRO A 13 -20.16 0.95 1.05
CA PRO A 13 -21.61 1.05 0.98
C PRO A 13 -22.05 2.51 0.73
N ARG A 14 -23.18 2.69 0.04
CA ARG A 14 -23.74 4.03 -0.24
C ARG A 14 -24.33 4.67 1.02
N ASP A 15 -24.95 3.86 1.88
CA ASP A 15 -25.80 4.35 2.97
C ASP A 15 -25.17 4.16 4.36
N GLY A 16 -23.88 4.49 4.49
CA GLY A 16 -23.21 4.43 5.80
C GLY A 16 -21.73 4.76 5.72
N THR A 17 -21.15 5.15 6.85
CA THR A 17 -19.72 5.43 6.96
C THR A 17 -18.96 4.18 7.42
N ILE A 18 -17.77 3.97 6.85
CA ILE A 18 -16.81 2.99 7.36
C ILE A 18 -15.82 3.75 8.24
N GLN A 19 -15.90 3.54 9.55
CA GLN A 19 -14.96 4.15 10.48
C GLN A 19 -13.71 3.29 10.63
N CYS A 20 -12.55 3.89 10.36
CA CYS A 20 -11.24 3.23 10.46
C CYS A 20 -10.26 4.10 11.25
N PHE A 21 -9.19 3.48 11.75
CA PHE A 21 -8.06 4.20 12.35
C PHE A 21 -6.73 3.65 11.84
N ILE A 22 -5.68 4.48 11.88
CA ILE A 22 -4.33 4.13 11.45
C ILE A 22 -3.41 4.14 12.66
N LYS A 23 -2.77 3.00 12.94
CA LYS A 23 -1.64 2.90 13.87
C LYS A 23 -0.35 3.06 13.09
N ARG A 24 0.50 4.00 13.51
CA ARG A 24 1.81 4.26 12.88
C ARG A 24 2.93 3.77 13.78
N ASP A 25 3.76 2.88 13.25
CA ASP A 25 5.04 2.54 13.84
C ASP A 25 6.13 3.36 13.13
N LYS A 26 6.71 4.31 13.88
CA LYS A 26 7.74 5.21 13.35
C LYS A 26 9.08 4.51 13.17
N SER A 27 9.38 3.49 13.98
CA SER A 27 10.66 2.77 13.95
C SER A 27 10.76 1.93 12.69
N ASN A 28 9.69 1.19 12.36
CA ASN A 28 9.64 0.36 11.16
C ASN A 28 9.16 1.10 9.91
N LEU A 29 8.75 2.36 10.05
CA LEU A 29 8.13 3.17 9.00
C LEU A 29 6.88 2.49 8.42
N THR A 30 6.14 1.78 9.27
CA THR A 30 4.95 1.02 8.90
C THR A 30 3.68 1.70 9.42
N TYR A 31 2.59 1.41 8.72
CA TYR A 31 1.27 1.93 8.98
C TYR A 31 0.31 0.75 8.92
N HIS A 32 -0.56 0.63 9.90
CA HIS A 32 -1.56 -0.44 9.98
C HIS A 32 -2.94 0.20 10.05
N LEU A 33 -3.79 -0.13 9.08
CA LEU A 33 -5.18 0.31 8.98
C LEU A 33 -6.09 -0.73 9.65
N PHE A 34 -6.99 -0.27 10.50
CA PHE A 34 -7.96 -1.09 11.19
C PHE A 34 -9.38 -0.55 11.00
N LEU A 35 -10.35 -1.45 10.89
CA LEU A 35 -11.77 -1.16 10.98
C LEU A 35 -12.17 -1.00 12.45
N CYS A 36 -12.91 0.06 12.77
CA CYS A 36 -13.48 0.26 14.08
C CYS A 36 -14.69 -0.65 14.29
N LEU A 37 -14.70 -1.44 15.37
CA LEU A 37 -15.81 -2.34 15.70
C LEU A 37 -16.79 -1.72 16.72
N SER A 38 -16.36 -0.70 17.48
CA SER A 38 -17.18 0.02 18.45
C SER A 38 -16.75 1.48 18.52
N PRO A 39 -17.68 2.46 18.44
CA PRO A 39 -17.37 3.88 18.58
C PRO A 39 -16.69 4.24 19.91
N ALA A 40 -16.91 3.44 20.97
CA ALA A 40 -16.42 3.71 22.31
C ALA A 40 -14.97 3.27 22.58
N LEU A 41 -14.37 2.42 21.72
CA LEU A 41 -13.05 1.81 21.93
C LEU A 41 -12.15 1.94 20.68
N LEU A 42 -12.02 3.17 20.19
CA LEU A 42 -11.36 3.51 18.92
C LEU A 42 -9.90 3.05 18.76
N VAL A 43 -9.22 2.64 19.83
CA VAL A 43 -7.76 2.41 19.79
C VAL A 43 -7.36 0.94 20.05
N GLU A 44 -8.18 0.15 20.76
CA GLU A 44 -7.77 -1.21 21.18
C GLU A 44 -8.40 -2.34 20.36
N ASN A 45 -9.68 -2.24 19.98
CA ASN A 45 -10.43 -3.38 19.43
C ASN A 45 -10.82 -3.21 17.95
N GLY A 46 -9.84 -2.88 17.12
CA GLY A 46 -10.02 -2.77 15.67
C GLY A 46 -9.73 -4.07 14.92
N LYS A 47 -10.46 -4.34 13.84
CA LYS A 47 -10.13 -5.45 12.93
C LYS A 47 -9.10 -4.99 11.90
N PHE A 48 -7.96 -5.66 11.83
CA PHE A 48 -6.91 -5.35 10.86
C PHE A 48 -7.42 -5.43 9.42
N LEU A 49 -7.00 -4.48 8.58
CA LEU A 49 -7.39 -4.39 7.17
C LEU A 49 -6.18 -4.46 6.24
N LEU A 50 -5.25 -3.51 6.40
CA LEU A 50 -4.12 -3.31 5.49
C LEU A 50 -2.91 -2.83 6.26
N SER A 51 -1.74 -3.19 5.76
CA SER A 51 -0.47 -2.62 6.18
C SER A 51 0.16 -1.85 5.04
N ALA A 52 0.98 -0.86 5.39
CA ALA A 52 1.81 -0.15 4.43
C ALA A 52 3.20 0.12 5.00
N LYS A 53 4.25 -0.06 4.19
CA LYS A 53 5.64 0.22 4.57
C LYS A 53 6.21 1.33 3.69
N ARG A 54 6.65 2.41 4.32
CA ARG A 54 7.25 3.56 3.63
C ARG A 54 8.73 3.32 3.34
N THR A 55 9.12 3.51 2.09
CA THR A 55 10.52 3.54 1.64
C THR A 55 10.83 4.88 0.99
N ARG A 56 11.79 5.63 1.53
CA ARG A 56 12.27 6.87 0.91
C ARG A 56 13.34 6.53 -0.12
N ARG A 57 13.18 7.04 -1.35
CA ARG A 57 14.18 6.98 -2.42
C ARG A 57 14.71 8.38 -2.69
N THR A 58 15.78 8.48 -3.48
CA THR A 58 16.35 9.78 -3.88
C THR A 58 15.34 10.64 -4.64
N THR A 59 14.49 10.02 -5.46
CA THR A 59 13.60 10.75 -6.37
C THR A 59 12.11 10.66 -6.05
N CYS A 60 11.72 9.91 -5.00
CA CYS A 60 10.33 9.70 -4.62
C CYS A 60 10.24 9.04 -3.23
N THR A 61 9.04 9.01 -2.67
CA THR A 61 8.66 8.12 -1.57
C THR A 61 7.70 7.07 -2.09
N GLU A 62 7.92 5.83 -1.69
CA GLU A 62 7.06 4.70 -2.05
C GLU A 62 6.45 4.07 -0.80
N TYR A 63 5.21 3.61 -0.89
CA TYR A 63 4.56 2.81 0.13
C TYR A 63 4.13 1.49 -0.50
N VAL A 64 4.66 0.39 0.01
CA VAL A 64 4.20 -0.97 -0.35
C VAL A 64 2.97 -1.26 0.49
N ILE A 65 1.85 -1.66 -0.11
CA ILE A 65 0.59 -1.93 0.58
C ILE A 65 0.31 -3.44 0.52
N SER A 66 -0.01 -4.04 1.67
CA SER A 66 -0.23 -5.48 1.84
C SER A 66 -1.46 -5.76 2.70
N MET A 67 -2.03 -6.96 2.55
CA MET A 67 -3.08 -7.50 3.43
C MET A 67 -2.51 -8.27 4.64
N ASP A 68 -1.20 -8.26 4.83
CA ASP A 68 -0.50 -8.92 5.93
C ASP A 68 0.26 -7.88 6.76
N ALA A 69 0.08 -7.90 8.08
CA ALA A 69 0.72 -6.95 8.99
C ALA A 69 2.24 -7.17 9.09
N ASP A 70 2.67 -8.43 9.07
CA ASP A 70 4.06 -8.82 9.33
C ASP A 70 4.86 -8.92 8.03
N ASN A 71 4.21 -9.25 6.91
CA ASN A 71 4.85 -9.38 5.61
C ASN A 71 4.47 -8.26 4.61
N ILE A 72 5.22 -7.16 4.68
CA ILE A 72 5.04 -5.96 3.83
C ILE A 72 6.10 -5.90 2.73
N SER A 73 6.03 -6.83 1.77
CA SER A 73 6.93 -6.90 0.61
C SER A 73 6.17 -6.93 -0.72
N ARG A 74 6.78 -6.44 -1.80
CA ARG A 74 6.26 -6.57 -3.17
C ARG A 74 6.26 -8.01 -3.68
N SER A 75 7.13 -8.85 -3.13
CA SER A 75 7.21 -10.26 -3.49
C SER A 75 6.21 -11.13 -2.71
N SER A 76 5.48 -10.55 -1.76
CA SER A 76 4.47 -11.28 -0.99
C SER A 76 3.24 -11.55 -1.84
N SER A 77 2.61 -12.72 -1.65
CA SER A 77 1.30 -13.03 -2.24
C SER A 77 0.19 -12.12 -1.70
N THR A 78 0.39 -11.50 -0.54
CA THR A 78 -0.54 -10.55 0.09
C THR A 78 -0.33 -9.10 -0.37
N TYR A 79 0.62 -8.86 -1.27
CA TYR A 79 0.82 -7.56 -1.92
C TYR A 79 -0.39 -7.17 -2.76
N ILE A 80 -0.92 -5.96 -2.57
CA ILE A 80 -2.10 -5.48 -3.32
C ILE A 80 -1.85 -4.21 -4.14
N GLY A 81 -0.72 -3.54 -3.93
CA GLY A 81 -0.44 -2.31 -4.64
C GLY A 81 0.65 -1.45 -4.00
N LYS A 82 0.93 -0.30 -4.62
CA LYS A 82 1.83 0.71 -4.05
C LYS A 82 1.32 2.12 -4.27
N LEU A 83 1.69 3.00 -3.34
CA LEU A 83 1.62 4.44 -3.53
C LEU A 83 3.01 4.97 -3.88
N ARG A 84 3.12 5.83 -4.90
CA ARG A 84 4.38 6.47 -5.29
C ARG A 84 4.20 7.98 -5.39
N SER A 85 5.08 8.74 -4.76
CA SER A 85 5.10 10.19 -4.89
C SER A 85 5.91 10.65 -6.11
N ASN A 86 5.69 11.90 -6.54
CA ASN A 86 6.66 12.65 -7.33
C ASN A 86 7.87 13.07 -6.46
N PHE A 87 8.85 13.74 -7.09
CA PHE A 87 10.07 14.20 -6.43
C PHE A 87 9.79 15.09 -5.20
N LEU A 88 8.88 16.05 -5.34
CA LEU A 88 8.55 17.01 -4.29
C LEU A 88 7.63 16.43 -3.21
N GLY A 89 7.04 15.25 -3.41
CA GLY A 89 6.08 14.67 -2.46
C GLY A 89 4.70 15.34 -2.47
N THR A 90 4.36 16.07 -3.53
CA THR A 90 3.10 16.83 -3.66
C THR A 90 2.05 16.11 -4.51
N LYS A 91 2.46 15.14 -5.33
CA LYS A 91 1.56 14.33 -6.15
C LYS A 91 1.84 12.85 -5.88
N PHE A 92 0.78 12.05 -5.81
CA PHE A 92 0.87 10.63 -5.55
C PHE A 92 0.05 9.85 -6.58
N ILE A 93 0.58 8.69 -6.99
CA ILE A 93 -0.10 7.74 -7.86
C ILE A 93 -0.22 6.42 -7.11
N ILE A 94 -1.42 5.85 -7.08
CA ILE A 94 -1.68 4.51 -6.58
C ILE A 94 -1.68 3.51 -7.74
N TYR A 95 -1.01 2.39 -7.56
CA TYR A 95 -0.97 1.26 -8.49
C TYR A 95 -1.54 0.05 -7.78
N ASP A 96 -2.41 -0.69 -8.44
CA ASP A 96 -2.85 -2.01 -7.99
C ASP A 96 -2.00 -3.11 -8.64
N THR A 97 -2.43 -4.36 -8.49
CA THR A 97 -1.77 -5.54 -9.06
C THR A 97 -2.29 -5.92 -10.44
N GLN A 98 -3.24 -5.18 -11.02
CA GLN A 98 -3.78 -5.54 -12.32
C GLN A 98 -2.76 -5.24 -13.42
N PRO A 99 -2.62 -6.13 -14.42
CA PRO A 99 -1.80 -5.84 -15.58
C PRO A 99 -2.37 -4.62 -16.32
N PRO A 100 -1.51 -3.76 -16.91
CA PRO A 100 -1.97 -2.68 -17.75
C PRO A 100 -2.87 -3.22 -18.86
N TYR A 101 -4.02 -2.57 -19.09
CA TYR A 101 -5.01 -2.95 -20.11
C TYR A 101 -4.41 -3.12 -21.53
N ASN A 102 -3.27 -2.48 -21.80
CA ASN A 102 -2.50 -2.63 -23.05
C ASN A 102 -1.19 -3.40 -22.81
N SER A 103 -1.27 -4.71 -22.64
CA SER A 103 -0.09 -5.57 -22.50
C SER A 103 0.46 -5.98 -23.87
N THR A 104 1.25 -5.12 -24.51
CA THR A 104 2.20 -5.54 -25.56
C THR A 104 3.66 -5.48 -25.14
N GLN A 105 4.01 -5.13 -23.90
CA GLN A 105 5.37 -5.32 -23.40
C GLN A 105 5.39 -5.69 -21.91
N SER A 106 5.49 -6.98 -21.63
CA SER A 106 5.99 -7.46 -20.35
C SER A 106 7.45 -7.01 -20.20
N SER A 107 7.70 -6.07 -19.29
CA SER A 107 9.08 -5.85 -18.83
C SER A 107 9.47 -7.05 -17.96
N PRO A 108 10.58 -7.76 -18.24
CA PRO A 108 11.00 -8.87 -17.40
C PRO A 108 11.35 -8.39 -15.98
N PRO A 109 11.18 -9.24 -14.96
CA PRO A 109 11.53 -8.89 -13.59
C PRO A 109 13.06 -8.79 -13.49
N GLY A 110 13.58 -7.63 -13.09
CA GLY A 110 15.01 -7.49 -12.79
C GLY A 110 15.79 -6.38 -13.51
N ARG A 111 15.15 -5.31 -13.99
CA ARG A 111 15.92 -4.10 -14.37
C ARG A 111 16.38 -3.35 -13.11
N THR A 112 17.49 -3.80 -12.53
CA THR A 112 18.38 -2.90 -11.80
C THR A 112 18.77 -1.77 -12.74
N SER A 113 18.50 -0.53 -12.31
CA SER A 113 18.93 0.69 -13.00
C SER A 113 20.46 0.68 -13.11
N LYS A 114 21.01 0.19 -14.24
CA LYS A 114 22.44 0.33 -14.53
C LYS A 114 22.71 1.82 -14.73
N ARG A 115 23.28 2.44 -13.70
CA ARG A 115 23.82 3.79 -13.73
C ARG A 115 24.96 3.80 -14.74
N PHE A 116 24.81 4.52 -15.84
CA PHE A 116 25.93 4.81 -16.73
C PHE A 116 26.89 5.73 -15.97
N TYR A 117 28.06 5.23 -15.61
CA TYR A 117 29.19 6.08 -15.25
C TYR A 117 29.87 6.48 -16.56
N SER A 118 29.87 7.78 -16.88
CA SER A 118 30.74 8.33 -17.92
C SER A 118 32.17 8.16 -17.44
N LYS A 119 32.98 7.37 -18.15
CA LYS A 119 34.43 7.45 -18.00
C LYS A 119 34.89 8.76 -18.63
N LYS A 120 35.69 9.53 -17.90
CA LYS A 120 36.68 10.43 -18.48
C LYS A 120 37.97 9.64 -18.62
#